data_AF-A0AAD6B6A4-F1
#
_entry.id   AF-A0AAD6B6A4-F1
#
_cell.length_a   1.000
_cell.length_b   1.000
_cell.length_c   1.000
_cell.angle_alpha   90.00
_cell.angle_beta   90.00
_cell.angle_gamma   90.00
#
_symmetry.space_group_name_H-M   'P 1'
#
loop_
_entity.id
_entity.type
_entity.pdbx_description
1 polymer ?
#
loop_
_entity_poly.entity_id
_entity_poly.type
_entity_poly.pdbx_seq_one_letter_code
_entity_poly.pdbx_strand_id
1 'polypeptide(L)'
;MATSKTCDAKSLTELVLSKLRDIGLCTDKVLSQCYDGANVMSGVHGGMQKILQEELKREVPYVHCFNHQLHLVVVHAMSSDSTLENFFSVCNSLYKFFRKSTVAAVYTGEKLKRLLDQRWTGHLATVTVIMKSLEHIVHLLREIEDNQTSAAEVRIESTGILKAITQPSFQFIACMMYQILSLLDPPNTALQAKSTDLYTGVRLVQSALVCVEELRCDSQFDTLWEKFTKDRETIEPLAAAPPKKRGRVMSHLRDYVVDTTVGHRPEGLGEKTECKILYFSTLDSVVGEMTARFGEINNKLVEALCTLHPGSEYFLDANKVRPLFDLTGTEMKEAEFAVARQFLQEEMSQSDKNWTTQDILRRYCEPLAAMPTVLETLKLSLTFGASTATCENSFSTLKNVFSEHRRSMLHKRKACLIQIAVEKDLTKNNNMALDGQWNSWLRTLQVREVLCYWLHADHWRDLGTPALNGLDTLTFP
;
A
#
# COMPACT_ATOMS: atom_id res chain seq x y z
N MET A 1 -20.56 17.41 18.07
CA MET A 1 -19.79 17.27 16.81
C MET A 1 -18.43 17.93 17.02
N ALA A 2 -17.41 17.15 17.40
CA ALA A 2 -16.05 17.64 17.46
C ALA A 2 -15.45 17.56 16.06
N THR A 3 -15.51 18.67 15.32
CA THR A 3 -14.60 18.92 14.20
C THR A 3 -13.26 19.29 14.83
N SER A 4 -12.22 18.47 14.69
CA SER A 4 -10.89 18.99 14.97
C SER A 4 -10.62 20.07 13.92
N LYS A 5 -10.59 21.32 14.35
CA LYS A 5 -10.29 22.47 13.49
C LYS A 5 -8.82 22.47 13.02
N THR A 6 -8.02 21.54 13.54
CA THR A 6 -6.60 21.29 13.28
C THR A 6 -6.36 19.78 13.13
N CYS A 7 -5.64 19.34 12.09
CA CYS A 7 -5.27 17.94 11.87
C CYS A 7 -3.95 17.57 12.57
N ASP A 8 -3.78 18.00 13.81
CA ASP A 8 -2.60 17.75 14.64
C ASP A 8 -2.78 16.50 15.52
N ALA A 9 -1.66 15.93 15.96
CA ALA A 9 -1.61 14.68 16.70
C ALA A 9 -2.49 14.68 17.96
N LYS A 10 -2.55 15.83 18.66
CA LYS A 10 -3.33 15.98 19.89
C LYS A 10 -4.83 15.94 19.61
N SER A 11 -5.31 16.73 18.66
CA SER A 11 -6.73 16.75 18.29
C SER A 11 -7.22 15.38 17.79
N LEU A 12 -6.36 14.65 17.08
CA LEU A 12 -6.65 13.30 16.61
C LEU A 12 -6.74 12.29 17.75
N THR A 13 -5.83 12.38 18.72
CA THR A 13 -5.86 11.55 19.93
C THR A 13 -7.15 11.80 20.73
N GLU A 14 -7.49 13.07 20.96
CA GLU A 14 -8.73 13.46 21.67
C GLU A 14 -9.98 12.98 20.93
N LEU A 15 -9.99 13.07 19.60
CA LEU A 15 -11.08 12.56 18.78
C LEU A 15 -11.22 11.04 18.96
N VAL A 16 -10.15 10.27 18.81
CA VAL A 16 -10.21 8.80 18.96
C VAL A 16 -10.68 8.40 20.36
N LEU A 17 -10.12 9.00 21.41
CA LEU A 17 -10.52 8.69 22.79
C LEU A 17 -11.97 9.10 23.09
N SER A 18 -12.42 10.27 22.60
CA SER A 18 -13.82 10.68 22.75
C SER A 18 -14.77 9.73 22.03
N LYS A 19 -14.38 9.24 20.85
CA LYS A 19 -15.18 8.28 20.08
C LYS A 19 -15.26 6.90 20.71
N LEU A 20 -14.18 6.41 21.30
CA LEU A 20 -14.23 5.17 22.08
C LEU A 20 -15.21 5.31 23.25
N ARG A 21 -15.18 6.45 23.96
CA ARG A 21 -16.13 6.74 25.05
C ARG A 21 -17.57 6.87 24.57
N ASP A 22 -17.82 7.56 23.45
CA ASP A 22 -19.15 7.73 22.85
C ASP A 22 -19.80 6.36 22.54
N ILE A 23 -19.00 5.37 22.13
CA ILE A 23 -19.46 4.00 21.79
C ILE A 23 -19.54 3.09 23.03
N GLY A 24 -19.12 3.58 24.20
CA GLY A 24 -19.12 2.81 25.45
C GLY A 24 -17.95 1.81 25.56
N LEU A 25 -16.89 1.99 24.75
CA LEU A 25 -15.68 1.18 24.84
C LEU A 25 -14.73 1.73 25.92
N CYS A 26 -14.26 0.83 26.79
CA CYS A 26 -13.31 1.16 27.83
C CYS A 26 -11.90 1.36 27.25
N THR A 27 -11.32 2.54 27.49
CA THR A 27 -9.98 2.90 27.02
C THR A 27 -8.86 2.15 27.75
N ASP A 28 -9.15 1.53 28.89
CA ASP A 28 -8.19 0.75 29.69
C ASP A 28 -7.90 -0.62 29.09
N LYS A 29 -8.66 -1.04 28.07
CA LYS A 29 -8.48 -2.32 27.36
C LYS A 29 -7.89 -2.19 25.95
N VAL A 30 -7.47 -0.98 25.56
CA VAL A 30 -6.72 -0.77 24.31
C VAL A 30 -5.35 -1.46 24.41
N LEU A 31 -5.05 -2.40 23.50
CA LEU A 31 -3.82 -3.19 23.57
C LEU A 31 -2.73 -2.68 22.63
N SER A 32 -3.13 -2.10 21.51
CA SER A 32 -2.22 -1.59 20.50
C SER A 32 -2.90 -0.51 19.68
N GLN A 33 -2.08 0.21 18.94
CA GLN A 33 -2.49 1.24 18.01
C GLN A 33 -1.86 0.95 16.65
N CYS A 34 -2.69 0.83 15.61
CA CYS A 34 -2.26 0.44 14.27
C CYS A 34 -2.74 1.48 13.25
N TYR A 35 -1.81 2.10 12.53
CA TYR A 35 -2.06 3.09 11.48
C TYR A 35 -0.82 3.31 10.60
N ASP A 36 -0.92 4.19 9.60
CA ASP A 36 0.17 4.51 8.69
C ASP A 36 1.35 5.22 9.38
N GLY A 37 2.46 5.33 8.66
CA GLY A 37 3.70 5.91 9.13
C GLY A 37 3.76 7.43 9.08
N ALA A 38 2.65 8.14 8.87
CA ALA A 38 2.68 9.59 8.77
C ALA A 38 3.19 10.21 10.08
N ASN A 39 4.09 11.21 10.00
CA ASN A 39 4.74 11.79 11.19
C ASN A 39 3.76 12.27 12.28
N VAL A 40 2.58 12.76 11.89
CA VAL A 40 1.51 13.18 12.83
C VAL A 40 0.97 12.00 13.64
N MET A 41 1.04 10.80 13.09
CA MET A 41 0.54 9.57 13.69
C MET A 41 1.67 8.81 14.41
N SER A 42 2.74 8.48 13.68
CA SER A 42 3.86 7.61 14.11
C SER A 42 4.99 8.32 14.84
N GLY A 43 4.96 9.66 14.94
CA GLY A 43 6.04 10.46 15.50
C GLY A 43 6.36 10.07 16.95
N VAL A 44 7.63 9.72 17.22
CA VAL A 44 8.10 9.21 18.52
C VAL A 44 7.98 10.23 19.66
N HIS A 45 8.10 11.52 19.35
CA HIS A 45 8.12 12.60 20.37
C HIS A 45 6.84 13.43 20.43
N GLY A 46 6.01 13.40 19.39
CA GLY A 46 4.83 14.27 19.30
C GLY A 46 3.77 13.80 18.31
N GLY A 47 3.91 12.58 17.80
CA GLY A 47 2.84 11.94 17.03
C GLY A 47 1.76 11.38 17.96
N MET A 48 0.62 11.02 17.37
CA MET A 48 -0.50 10.40 18.07
C MET A 48 -0.04 9.19 18.90
N GLN A 49 0.96 8.44 18.41
CA GLN A 49 1.54 7.30 19.10
C GLN A 49 2.00 7.64 20.52
N LYS A 50 2.70 8.76 20.67
CA LYS A 50 3.25 9.15 21.96
C LYS A 50 2.16 9.73 22.84
N ILE A 51 1.34 10.61 22.28
CA ILE A 51 0.28 11.31 23.01
C ILE A 51 -0.77 10.33 23.54
N LEU A 52 -1.18 9.32 22.76
CA LEU A 52 -2.14 8.31 23.21
C LEU A 52 -1.63 7.54 24.44
N GLN A 53 -0.34 7.17 24.45
CA GLN A 53 0.28 6.47 25.59
C GLN A 53 0.38 7.35 26.83
N GLU A 54 0.67 8.65 26.66
CA GLU A 54 0.71 9.63 27.75
C GLU A 54 -0.68 9.83 28.37
N GLU A 55 -1.72 9.96 27.55
CA GLU A 55 -3.11 10.09 27.99
C GLU A 55 -3.61 8.84 28.72
N LEU A 56 -3.25 7.66 28.22
CA LEU A 56 -3.63 6.37 28.82
C LEU A 56 -2.71 5.94 29.97
N LYS A 57 -1.60 6.65 30.20
CA LYS A 57 -0.59 6.38 31.25
C LYS A 57 -0.08 4.94 31.25
N ARG A 58 0.04 4.33 30.08
CA ARG A 58 0.51 2.97 29.90
C ARG A 58 1.11 2.77 28.52
N GLU A 59 1.90 1.71 28.39
CA GLU A 59 2.44 1.31 27.10
C GLU A 59 1.32 0.75 26.22
N VAL A 60 1.18 1.33 25.03
CA VAL A 60 0.25 0.87 23.99
C VAL A 60 1.05 0.83 22.69
N PRO A 61 1.60 -0.33 22.31
CA PRO A 61 2.54 -0.44 21.21
C PRO A 61 1.93 0.02 19.89
N TYR A 62 2.73 0.78 19.16
CA TYR A 62 2.46 1.14 17.77
C TYR A 62 2.80 -0.02 16.85
N VAL A 63 1.85 -0.38 16.00
CA VAL A 63 2.05 -1.29 14.89
C VAL A 63 1.94 -0.48 13.60
N HIS A 64 3.04 -0.39 12.88
CA HIS A 64 3.03 0.22 11.55
C HIS A 64 2.21 -0.68 10.62
N CYS A 65 1.19 -0.13 9.96
CA CYS A 65 0.39 -0.86 8.98
C CYS A 65 1.26 -1.62 7.95
N PHE A 66 1.13 -2.95 7.90
CA PHE A 66 1.95 -3.80 7.03
C PHE A 66 1.72 -3.55 5.54
N ASN A 67 0.49 -3.23 5.15
CA ASN A 67 0.19 -2.86 3.76
C ASN A 67 0.93 -1.58 3.36
N HIS A 68 1.02 -0.60 4.28
CA HIS A 68 1.78 0.63 4.05
C HIS A 68 3.29 0.36 4.05
N GLN A 69 3.80 -0.53 4.92
CA GLN A 69 5.20 -0.95 4.89
C GLN A 69 5.57 -1.59 3.54
N LEU A 70 4.76 -2.54 3.06
CA LEU A 70 4.97 -3.19 1.76
C LEU A 70 4.91 -2.17 0.62
N HIS A 71 4.04 -1.18 0.74
CA HIS A 71 4.00 -0.08 -0.21
C HIS A 71 5.30 0.75 -0.23
N LEU A 72 5.82 1.10 0.95
CA LEU A 72 7.05 1.90 1.07
C LEU A 72 8.26 1.15 0.52
N VAL A 73 8.34 -0.19 0.65
CA VAL A 73 9.37 -1.01 0.01
C VAL A 73 9.46 -0.70 -1.47
N VAL A 74 8.32 -0.76 -2.16
CA VAL A 74 8.27 -0.58 -3.61
C VAL A 74 8.67 0.84 -4.01
N VAL A 75 8.12 1.85 -3.32
CA VAL A 75 8.42 3.26 -3.65
C VAL A 75 9.88 3.60 -3.41
N HIS A 76 10.42 3.22 -2.25
CA HIS A 76 11.80 3.55 -1.92
C HIS A 76 12.79 2.81 -2.81
N ALA A 77 12.53 1.54 -3.13
CA ALA A 77 13.34 0.79 -4.08
C ALA A 77 13.32 1.44 -5.47
N MET A 78 12.15 1.91 -5.94
CA MET A 78 12.04 2.61 -7.22
C MET A 78 12.74 3.97 -7.23
N SER A 79 12.69 4.72 -6.12
CA SER A 79 13.36 6.01 -5.99
C SER A 79 14.88 5.90 -5.79
N SER A 80 15.42 4.69 -5.62
CA SER A 80 16.86 4.47 -5.45
C SER A 80 17.67 4.61 -6.75
N ASP A 81 17.04 4.44 -7.92
CA ASP A 81 17.68 4.58 -9.23
C ASP A 81 16.88 5.53 -10.14
N SER A 82 17.54 6.61 -10.59
CA SER A 82 16.94 7.62 -11.47
C SER A 82 16.36 7.05 -12.77
N THR A 83 16.86 5.91 -13.26
CA THR A 83 16.36 5.22 -14.46
C THR A 83 14.96 4.65 -14.22
N LEU A 84 14.72 4.09 -13.03
CA LEU A 84 13.40 3.59 -12.62
C LEU A 84 12.42 4.75 -12.38
N GLU A 85 12.88 5.82 -11.74
CA GLU A 85 12.07 7.03 -11.53
C GLU A 85 11.65 7.65 -12.87
N ASN A 86 12.58 7.73 -13.83
CA ASN A 86 12.30 8.18 -15.20
C ASN A 86 11.29 7.26 -15.91
N PHE A 87 11.42 5.94 -15.76
CA PHE A 87 10.46 4.98 -16.31
C PHE A 87 9.02 5.24 -15.83
N PHE A 88 8.82 5.39 -14.52
CA PHE A 88 7.48 5.70 -13.97
C PHE A 88 7.02 7.12 -14.30
N SER A 89 7.93 8.07 -14.45
CA SER A 89 7.62 9.42 -14.95
C SER A 89 7.09 9.42 -16.38
N VAL A 90 7.66 8.58 -17.26
CA VAL A 90 7.15 8.35 -18.62
C VAL A 90 5.77 7.69 -18.57
N CYS A 91 5.58 6.68 -17.71
CA CYS A 91 4.28 6.03 -17.53
C CYS A 91 3.19 7.02 -17.07
N ASN A 92 3.52 7.93 -16.15
CA ASN A 92 2.62 8.97 -15.68
C ASN A 92 2.34 10.03 -16.75
N SER A 93 3.34 10.37 -17.57
CA SER A 93 3.17 11.24 -18.74
C SER A 93 2.22 10.61 -19.76
N LEU A 94 2.37 9.32 -20.06
CA LEU A 94 1.47 8.57 -20.94
C LEU A 94 0.03 8.55 -20.38
N TYR A 95 -0.13 8.34 -19.06
CA TYR A 95 -1.43 8.44 -18.40
C TYR A 95 -2.09 9.83 -18.57
N LYS A 96 -1.32 10.91 -18.39
CA LYS A 96 -1.81 12.29 -18.58
C LYS A 96 -2.18 12.55 -20.04
N PHE A 97 -1.36 12.05 -20.98
CA PHE A 97 -1.58 12.17 -22.41
C PHE A 97 -2.90 11.53 -22.85
N PHE A 98 -3.19 10.30 -22.42
CA PHE A 98 -4.46 9.61 -22.71
C PHE A 98 -5.69 10.27 -22.08
N ARG A 99 -5.51 11.18 -21.12
CA ARG A 99 -6.62 11.96 -20.54
C ARG A 99 -6.93 13.25 -21.28
N LYS A 100 -6.08 13.69 -22.21
CA LYS A 100 -6.40 14.83 -23.07
C LYS A 100 -7.65 14.49 -23.88
N SER A 101 -8.62 15.41 -23.94
CA SER A 101 -9.92 15.17 -24.57
C SER A 101 -9.81 14.69 -26.02
N THR A 102 -8.85 15.24 -26.77
CA THR A 102 -8.57 14.86 -28.16
C THR A 102 -8.04 13.44 -28.30
N VAL A 103 -7.22 12.98 -27.36
CA VAL A 103 -6.63 11.63 -27.38
C VAL A 103 -7.61 10.60 -26.81
N ALA A 104 -8.30 10.95 -25.72
CA ALA A 104 -9.31 10.10 -25.10
C ALA A 104 -10.48 9.75 -26.03
N ALA A 105 -10.77 10.61 -27.01
CA ALA A 105 -11.79 10.37 -28.03
C ALA A 105 -11.38 9.28 -29.05
N VAL A 106 -10.07 9.09 -29.25
CA VAL A 106 -9.50 8.16 -30.24
C VAL A 106 -9.00 6.87 -29.57
N TYR A 107 -8.59 6.94 -28.30
CA TYR A 107 -8.05 5.79 -27.57
C TYR A 107 -9.12 4.75 -27.22
N THR A 108 -8.97 3.54 -27.75
CA THR A 108 -9.85 2.39 -27.50
C THR A 108 -9.26 1.31 -26.59
N GLY A 109 -8.01 1.50 -26.13
CA GLY A 109 -7.28 0.54 -25.30
C GLY A 109 -7.62 0.55 -23.80
N GLU A 110 -6.92 -0.30 -23.05
CA GLU A 110 -7.08 -0.40 -21.59
C GLU A 110 -6.62 0.88 -20.85
N LYS A 111 -7.43 1.35 -19.91
CA LYS A 111 -7.13 2.61 -19.21
C LYS A 111 -5.96 2.46 -18.25
N LEU A 112 -4.89 3.24 -18.49
CA LEU A 112 -3.81 3.43 -17.52
C LEU A 112 -4.33 4.01 -16.20
N LYS A 113 -3.76 3.55 -15.09
CA LYS A 113 -4.06 4.11 -13.77
C LYS A 113 -3.16 5.31 -13.51
N ARG A 114 -3.69 6.28 -12.76
CA ARG A 114 -2.87 7.36 -12.21
C ARG A 114 -1.86 6.76 -11.25
N LEU A 115 -0.58 6.97 -11.51
CA LEU A 115 0.45 6.73 -10.51
C LEU A 115 0.38 7.85 -9.49
N LEU A 116 0.23 7.48 -8.22
CA LEU A 116 0.34 8.39 -7.11
C LEU A 116 1.66 8.07 -6.44
N ASP A 117 2.48 9.08 -6.18
CA ASP A 117 3.81 8.92 -5.58
C ASP A 117 3.73 8.19 -4.22
N GLN A 118 2.58 8.32 -3.55
CA GLN A 118 2.25 7.69 -2.27
C GLN A 118 1.43 6.38 -2.39
N ARG A 119 1.24 5.79 -3.59
CA ARG A 119 0.50 4.51 -3.75
C ARG A 119 1.01 3.65 -4.91
N TRP A 120 1.54 2.47 -4.56
CA TRP A 120 2.15 1.56 -5.52
C TRP A 120 1.16 0.66 -6.26
N THR A 121 -0.07 0.50 -5.76
CA THR A 121 -1.10 -0.36 -6.36
C THR A 121 -1.47 0.04 -7.79
N GLY A 122 -1.19 1.30 -8.18
CA GLY A 122 -1.27 1.75 -9.57
C GLY A 122 -0.15 1.23 -10.47
N HIS A 123 1.01 0.88 -9.93
CA HIS A 123 2.24 0.57 -10.67
C HIS A 123 2.13 -0.78 -11.37
N LEU A 124 1.73 -1.86 -10.67
CA LEU A 124 1.54 -3.16 -11.33
C LEU A 124 0.48 -3.10 -12.43
N ALA A 125 -0.65 -2.44 -12.17
CA ALA A 125 -1.71 -2.27 -13.15
C ALA A 125 -1.22 -1.49 -14.37
N THR A 126 -0.49 -0.39 -14.17
CA THR A 126 0.09 0.41 -15.24
C THR A 126 1.11 -0.36 -16.05
N VAL A 127 2.05 -1.06 -15.40
CA VAL A 127 3.04 -1.89 -16.08
C VAL A 127 2.37 -3.03 -16.86
N THR A 128 1.33 -3.66 -16.30
CA THR A 128 0.55 -4.71 -16.99
C THR A 128 -0.10 -4.19 -18.26
N VAL A 129 -0.73 -3.01 -18.22
CA VAL A 129 -1.34 -2.37 -19.41
C VAL A 129 -0.26 -2.04 -20.45
N ILE A 130 0.88 -1.48 -20.02
CA ILE A 130 1.98 -1.16 -20.92
C ILE A 130 2.49 -2.43 -21.60
N MET A 131 2.70 -3.52 -20.88
CA MET A 131 3.16 -4.78 -21.46
C MET A 131 2.15 -5.38 -22.45
N LYS A 132 0.86 -5.37 -22.11
CA LYS A 132 -0.19 -5.98 -22.94
C LYS A 132 -0.54 -5.15 -24.17
N SER A 133 -0.48 -3.83 -24.07
CA SER A 133 -0.98 -2.91 -25.09
C SER A 133 0.12 -2.09 -25.74
N LEU A 134 1.40 -2.45 -25.58
CA LEU A 134 2.54 -1.67 -26.09
C LEU A 134 2.41 -1.39 -27.59
N GLU A 135 2.11 -2.41 -28.40
CA GLU A 135 1.94 -2.27 -29.85
C GLU A 135 0.82 -1.30 -30.21
N HIS A 136 -0.33 -1.42 -29.55
CA HIS A 136 -1.46 -0.53 -29.76
C HIS A 136 -1.16 0.92 -29.34
N ILE A 137 -0.45 1.10 -28.22
CA ILE A 137 0.00 2.41 -27.74
C ILE A 137 0.97 3.04 -28.75
N VAL A 138 1.94 2.27 -29.25
CA VAL A 138 2.90 2.73 -30.26
C VAL A 138 2.19 3.13 -31.56
N HIS A 139 1.25 2.32 -32.03
CA HIS A 139 0.47 2.61 -33.23
C HIS A 139 -0.31 3.92 -33.10
N LEU A 140 -1.05 4.08 -32.00
CA LEU A 140 -1.81 5.31 -31.75
C LEU A 140 -0.91 6.55 -31.70
N LEU A 141 0.27 6.45 -31.06
CA LEU A 141 1.19 7.58 -30.97
C LEU A 141 1.76 7.97 -32.34
N ARG A 142 2.02 6.98 -33.22
CA ARG A 142 2.41 7.22 -34.63
C ARG A 142 1.27 7.88 -35.41
N GLU A 143 0.04 7.38 -35.28
CA GLU A 143 -1.12 8.00 -35.94
C GLU A 143 -1.32 9.46 -35.53
N ILE A 144 -1.11 9.78 -34.24
CA ILE A 144 -1.23 11.16 -33.73
C ILE A 144 -0.07 12.04 -34.24
N GLU A 145 1.14 11.49 -34.37
CA GLU A 145 2.31 12.18 -34.90
C GLU A 145 2.12 12.55 -36.38
N ASP A 146 1.59 11.64 -37.19
CA ASP A 146 1.34 11.84 -38.62
C ASP A 146 0.10 12.69 -38.90
N ASN A 147 -0.83 12.79 -37.95
CA ASN A 147 -2.07 13.53 -38.13
C ASN A 147 -1.86 15.06 -38.00
N GLN A 148 -1.76 15.73 -39.14
CA GLN A 148 -1.60 17.19 -39.24
C GLN A 148 -2.74 18.01 -38.61
N THR A 149 -3.93 17.40 -38.40
CA THR A 149 -5.07 18.09 -37.76
C THR A 149 -4.98 18.18 -36.24
N SER A 150 -4.13 17.37 -35.61
CA SER A 150 -3.87 17.43 -34.17
C SER A 150 -3.10 18.70 -33.81
N ALA A 151 -3.36 19.30 -32.64
CA ALA A 151 -2.60 20.46 -32.17
C ALA A 151 -1.09 20.18 -32.09
N ALA A 152 -0.24 21.15 -32.45
CA ALA A 152 1.21 20.97 -32.50
C ALA A 152 1.80 20.48 -31.17
N GLU A 153 1.29 20.97 -30.04
CA GLU A 153 1.68 20.54 -28.70
C GLU A 153 1.41 19.04 -28.45
N VAL A 154 0.26 18.54 -28.91
CA VAL A 154 -0.12 17.12 -28.78
C VAL A 154 0.80 16.25 -29.63
N ARG A 155 1.16 16.69 -30.84
CA ARG A 155 2.10 15.97 -31.70
C ARG A 155 3.50 15.89 -31.09
N ILE A 156 4.03 17.02 -30.60
CA ILE A 156 5.36 17.07 -29.97
C ILE A 156 5.42 16.17 -28.73
N GLU A 157 4.39 16.20 -27.88
CA GLU A 157 4.30 15.31 -26.72
C GLU A 157 4.19 13.83 -27.14
N SER A 158 3.43 13.53 -28.19
CA SER A 158 3.33 12.19 -28.77
C SER A 158 4.70 11.68 -29.24
N THR A 159 5.45 12.47 -30.01
CA THR A 159 6.81 12.13 -30.46
C THR A 159 7.76 11.88 -29.28
N GLY A 160 7.69 12.71 -28.25
CA GLY A 160 8.52 12.56 -27.04
C GLY A 160 8.22 11.26 -26.29
N ILE A 161 6.94 10.96 -26.08
CA ILE A 161 6.49 9.72 -25.42
C ILE A 161 6.84 8.49 -26.28
N LEU A 162 6.57 8.54 -27.59
CA LEU A 162 6.87 7.47 -28.54
C LEU A 162 8.35 7.12 -28.49
N LYS A 163 9.23 8.13 -28.54
CA LYS A 163 10.68 7.94 -28.42
C LYS A 163 11.09 7.34 -27.08
N ALA A 164 10.39 7.65 -25.99
CA ALA A 164 10.71 7.10 -24.68
C ALA A 164 10.29 5.62 -24.54
N ILE A 165 9.05 5.28 -24.93
CA ILE A 165 8.51 3.92 -24.76
C ILE A 165 9.10 2.90 -25.73
N THR A 166 9.66 3.36 -26.85
CA THR A 166 10.33 2.51 -27.85
C THR A 166 11.80 2.25 -27.52
N GLN A 167 12.34 2.89 -26.47
CA GLN A 167 13.69 2.58 -26.01
C GLN A 167 13.75 1.15 -25.48
N PRO A 168 14.79 0.38 -25.82
CA PRO A 168 14.95 -0.98 -25.32
C PRO A 168 15.04 -1.04 -23.79
N SER A 169 15.72 -0.06 -23.19
CA SER A 169 15.81 0.09 -21.73
C SER A 169 14.43 0.26 -21.08
N PHE A 170 13.52 1.04 -21.68
CA PHE A 170 12.17 1.22 -21.16
C PHE A 170 11.38 -0.10 -21.17
N GLN A 171 11.44 -0.84 -22.28
CA GLN A 171 10.75 -2.12 -22.43
C GLN A 171 11.32 -3.18 -21.49
N PHE A 172 12.65 -3.27 -21.36
CA PHE A 172 13.30 -4.16 -20.40
C PHE A 172 12.87 -3.83 -18.96
N ILE A 173 12.86 -2.54 -18.58
CA ILE A 173 12.40 -2.11 -17.25
C ILE A 173 10.94 -2.48 -17.03
N ALA A 174 10.07 -2.37 -18.05
CA ALA A 174 8.68 -2.83 -17.93
C ALA A 174 8.59 -4.33 -17.62
N CYS A 175 9.35 -5.18 -18.33
CA CYS A 175 9.39 -6.62 -18.08
C CYS A 175 9.91 -6.95 -16.67
N MET A 176 11.01 -6.31 -16.26
CA MET A 176 11.61 -6.47 -14.94
C MET A 176 10.64 -6.05 -13.83
N MET A 177 10.05 -4.85 -13.94
CA MET A 177 9.13 -4.34 -12.95
C MET A 177 7.86 -5.18 -12.87
N TYR A 178 7.37 -5.71 -13.98
CA TYR A 178 6.25 -6.64 -13.96
C TYR A 178 6.58 -7.89 -13.14
N GLN A 179 7.73 -8.51 -13.40
CA GLN A 179 8.17 -9.71 -12.67
C GLN A 179 8.24 -9.46 -11.16
N ILE A 180 8.87 -8.36 -10.73
CA ILE A 180 9.03 -8.02 -9.32
C ILE A 180 7.66 -7.69 -8.69
N LEU A 181 6.90 -6.79 -9.29
CA LEU A 181 5.61 -6.34 -8.73
C LEU A 181 4.57 -7.46 -8.68
N SER A 182 4.61 -8.41 -9.62
CA SER A 182 3.74 -9.59 -9.61
C SER A 182 4.02 -10.52 -8.43
N LEU A 183 5.26 -10.59 -7.94
CA LEU A 183 5.58 -11.36 -6.72
C LEU A 183 5.08 -10.68 -5.44
N LEU A 184 4.98 -9.34 -5.45
CA LEU A 184 4.52 -8.55 -4.31
C LEU A 184 2.99 -8.37 -4.27
N ASP A 185 2.27 -8.67 -5.35
CA ASP A 185 0.81 -8.51 -5.41
C ASP A 185 0.01 -9.48 -4.54
N PRO A 186 0.38 -10.78 -4.41
CA PRO A 186 -0.29 -11.69 -3.48
C PRO A 186 -0.26 -11.23 -2.01
N PRO A 187 0.89 -10.87 -1.40
CA PRO A 187 0.90 -10.37 -0.02
C PRO A 187 0.15 -9.03 0.09
N ASN A 188 0.22 -8.16 -0.91
CA ASN A 188 -0.56 -6.92 -0.95
C ASN A 188 -2.06 -7.15 -0.90
N THR A 189 -2.56 -8.07 -1.74
CA THR A 189 -3.98 -8.43 -1.78
C THR A 189 -4.42 -9.06 -0.47
N ALA A 190 -3.59 -9.93 0.11
CA ALA A 190 -3.87 -10.55 1.40
C ALA A 190 -3.93 -9.49 2.52
N LEU A 191 -2.92 -8.63 2.65
CA LEU A 191 -2.89 -7.58 3.68
C LEU A 191 -4.04 -6.57 3.54
N GLN A 192 -4.64 -6.46 2.35
CA GLN A 192 -5.80 -5.60 2.10
C GLN A 192 -7.16 -6.26 2.41
N ALA A 193 -7.21 -7.58 2.52
CA ALA A 193 -8.46 -8.28 2.77
C ALA A 193 -8.90 -8.17 4.25
N LYS A 194 -10.20 -7.94 4.46
CA LYS A 194 -10.80 -7.71 5.80
C LYS A 194 -10.69 -8.91 6.74
N SER A 195 -10.55 -10.12 6.19
CA SER A 195 -10.55 -11.38 6.95
C SER A 195 -9.15 -11.97 7.12
N THR A 196 -8.09 -11.26 6.72
CA THR A 196 -6.73 -11.80 6.77
C THR A 196 -6.22 -11.78 8.20
N ASP A 197 -5.73 -12.93 8.64
CA ASP A 197 -5.01 -13.06 9.90
C ASP A 197 -3.55 -12.60 9.75
N LEU A 198 -3.01 -12.07 10.86
CA LEU A 198 -1.64 -11.56 10.94
C LEU A 198 -0.60 -12.62 10.53
N TYR A 199 -0.80 -13.88 10.94
CA TYR A 199 0.13 -14.98 10.66
C TYR A 199 0.25 -15.24 9.15
N THR A 200 -0.87 -15.40 8.45
CA THR A 200 -0.90 -15.58 6.99
C THR A 200 -0.29 -14.37 6.27
N GLY A 201 -0.59 -13.15 6.73
CA GLY A 201 0.00 -11.93 6.16
C GLY A 201 1.53 -11.91 6.23
N VAL A 202 2.10 -12.17 7.41
CA VAL A 202 3.56 -12.23 7.62
C VAL A 202 4.17 -13.36 6.79
N ARG A 203 3.57 -14.55 6.80
CA ARG A 203 4.03 -15.70 6.02
C ARG A 203 4.09 -15.41 4.53
N LEU A 204 3.08 -14.73 3.97
CA LEU A 204 3.07 -14.37 2.54
C LEU A 204 4.15 -13.35 2.20
N VAL A 205 4.40 -12.37 3.06
CA VAL A 205 5.49 -11.40 2.86
C VAL A 205 6.86 -12.10 2.90
N GLN A 206 7.07 -13.01 3.85
CA GLN A 206 8.30 -13.81 3.93
C GLN A 206 8.48 -14.71 2.70
N SER A 207 7.42 -15.38 2.24
CA SER A 207 7.47 -16.18 1.01
C SER A 207 7.77 -15.30 -0.21
N ALA A 208 7.18 -14.11 -0.31
CA ALA A 208 7.46 -13.18 -1.40
C ALA A 208 8.91 -12.67 -1.37
N LEU A 209 9.49 -12.44 -0.19
CA LEU A 209 10.89 -12.08 -0.02
C LEU A 209 11.80 -13.17 -0.61
N VAL A 210 11.58 -14.43 -0.23
CA VAL A 210 12.34 -15.58 -0.77
C VAL A 210 12.22 -15.66 -2.29
N CYS A 211 11.02 -15.51 -2.84
CA CYS A 211 10.84 -15.50 -4.30
C CYS A 211 11.62 -14.37 -4.98
N VAL A 212 11.71 -13.18 -4.38
CA VAL A 212 12.48 -12.05 -4.93
C VAL A 212 13.98 -12.30 -4.81
N GLU A 213 14.45 -12.94 -3.73
CA GLU A 213 15.85 -13.36 -3.59
C GLU A 213 16.25 -14.40 -4.63
N GLU A 214 15.36 -15.34 -4.96
CA GLU A 214 15.59 -16.35 -6.02
C GLU A 214 15.71 -15.73 -7.42
N LEU A 215 15.11 -14.56 -7.66
CA LEU A 215 15.33 -13.81 -8.91
C LEU A 215 16.77 -13.32 -9.05
N ARG A 216 17.50 -13.20 -7.94
CA ARG A 216 18.86 -12.64 -7.91
C ARG A 216 19.92 -13.65 -8.36
N CYS A 217 19.74 -14.23 -9.54
CA CYS A 217 20.73 -15.10 -10.17
C CYS A 217 20.82 -14.87 -11.69
N ASP A 218 21.98 -15.24 -12.26
CA ASP A 218 22.28 -15.02 -13.66
C ASP A 218 21.31 -15.73 -14.61
N SER A 219 20.85 -16.94 -14.24
CA SER A 219 19.90 -17.71 -15.05
C SER A 219 18.52 -17.04 -15.15
N GLN A 220 18.04 -16.41 -14.07
CA GLN A 220 16.76 -15.69 -14.09
C GLN A 220 16.87 -14.40 -14.90
N PHE A 221 18.01 -13.70 -14.80
CA PHE A 221 18.30 -12.56 -15.67
C PHE A 221 18.33 -12.97 -17.15
N ASP A 222 19.03 -14.03 -17.50
CA ASP A 222 19.12 -14.50 -18.90
C ASP A 222 17.74 -14.92 -19.43
N THR A 223 16.92 -15.59 -18.61
CA THR A 223 15.54 -15.95 -18.98
C THR A 223 14.68 -14.71 -19.25
N LEU A 224 14.78 -13.68 -18.40
CA LEU A 224 14.08 -12.42 -18.60
C LEU A 224 14.58 -11.71 -19.86
N TRP A 225 15.90 -11.71 -20.09
CA TRP A 225 16.53 -11.11 -21.25
C TRP A 225 16.07 -11.77 -22.56
N GLU A 226 16.03 -13.10 -22.61
CA GLU A 226 15.55 -13.87 -23.77
C GLU A 226 14.09 -13.55 -24.09
N LYS A 227 13.23 -13.54 -23.06
CA LYS A 227 11.83 -13.15 -23.21
C LYS A 227 11.70 -11.73 -23.77
N PHE A 228 12.44 -10.78 -23.19
CA PHE A 228 12.49 -9.40 -23.67
C PHE A 228 12.94 -9.30 -25.14
N THR A 229 13.99 -10.02 -25.53
CA THR A 229 14.47 -9.98 -26.92
C THR A 229 13.43 -10.53 -27.89
N LYS A 230 12.72 -11.60 -27.52
CA LYS A 230 11.67 -12.19 -28.35
C LYS A 230 10.46 -11.27 -28.51
N ASP A 231 10.01 -10.66 -27.42
CA ASP A 231 8.89 -9.71 -27.43
C ASP A 231 9.23 -8.41 -28.20
N ARG A 232 10.52 -8.08 -28.32
CA ARG A 232 10.98 -6.92 -29.10
C ARG A 232 10.99 -7.19 -30.60
N GLU A 233 11.29 -8.42 -31.03
CA GLU A 233 11.32 -8.79 -32.46
C GLU A 233 9.96 -8.66 -33.15
N THR A 234 8.85 -8.70 -32.40
CA THR A 234 7.50 -8.53 -32.95
C THR A 234 7.13 -7.06 -33.20
N ILE A 235 7.84 -6.11 -32.59
CA ILE A 235 7.55 -4.68 -32.69
C ILE A 235 8.40 -4.06 -33.79
N GLU A 236 7.78 -3.47 -34.81
CA GLU A 236 8.50 -2.78 -35.89
C GLU A 236 9.50 -1.74 -35.34
N PRO A 237 10.81 -1.87 -35.65
CA PRO A 237 11.81 -0.94 -35.15
C PRO A 237 11.57 0.46 -35.71
N LEU A 238 11.62 1.49 -34.85
CA LEU A 238 11.87 2.85 -35.34
C LEU A 238 13.25 2.89 -36.01
N ALA A 239 13.39 3.74 -37.04
CA ALA A 239 14.68 4.00 -37.67
C ALA A 239 15.75 4.25 -36.61
N ALA A 240 16.85 3.48 -36.68
CA ALA A 240 17.89 3.48 -35.65
C ALA A 240 18.35 4.91 -35.37
N ALA A 241 18.28 5.32 -34.09
CA ALA A 241 18.82 6.59 -33.67
C ALA A 241 20.30 6.66 -34.07
N PRO A 242 20.79 7.80 -34.58
CA PRO A 242 22.20 7.94 -34.92
C PRO A 242 23.06 7.60 -33.70
N PRO A 243 24.15 6.84 -33.86
CA PRO A 243 24.99 6.43 -32.74
C PRO A 243 25.41 7.67 -31.96
N LYS A 244 25.25 7.63 -30.63
CA LYS A 244 25.79 8.67 -29.74
C LYS A 244 27.26 8.86 -30.11
N LYS A 245 27.69 10.10 -30.37
CA LYS A 245 29.09 10.41 -30.68
C LYS A 245 29.95 9.87 -29.54
N ARG A 246 30.71 8.80 -29.80
CA ARG A 246 31.69 8.28 -28.84
C ARG A 246 32.62 9.42 -28.47
N GLY A 247 32.74 9.72 -27.18
CA GLY A 247 33.81 10.58 -26.68
C GLY A 247 35.14 10.02 -27.16
N ARG A 248 35.89 10.78 -27.96
CA ARG A 248 37.17 10.34 -28.50
C ARG A 248 38.16 10.31 -27.35
N VAL A 249 38.46 9.14 -26.81
CA VAL A 249 39.59 8.97 -25.87
C VAL A 249 40.85 9.36 -26.64
N MET A 250 41.53 10.40 -26.16
CA MET A 250 42.75 10.91 -26.77
C MET A 250 43.80 9.79 -26.79
N SER A 251 44.31 9.44 -27.97
CA SER A 251 45.15 8.25 -28.17
C SER A 251 46.45 8.24 -27.36
N HIS A 252 46.92 9.42 -26.93
CA HIS A 252 48.17 9.59 -26.18
C HIS A 252 47.99 9.45 -24.64
N LEU A 253 46.76 9.29 -24.14
CA LEU A 253 46.46 9.11 -22.71
C LEU A 253 46.14 7.65 -22.36
N ARG A 254 46.41 6.70 -23.26
CA ARG A 254 46.10 5.27 -23.04
C ARG A 254 46.96 4.62 -21.96
N ASP A 255 48.16 5.14 -21.73
CA ASP A 255 49.13 4.58 -20.78
C ASP A 255 49.13 5.34 -19.43
N TYR A 256 48.20 6.28 -19.24
CA TYR A 256 48.07 7.07 -18.01
C TYR A 256 46.77 6.70 -17.28
N VAL A 257 46.84 6.66 -15.95
CA VAL A 257 45.63 6.59 -15.11
C VAL A 257 44.96 7.95 -15.18
N VAL A 258 43.80 8.01 -15.83
CA VAL A 258 42.98 9.22 -15.93
C VAL A 258 41.84 9.11 -14.92
N ASP A 259 41.86 9.95 -13.89
CA ASP A 259 40.74 10.08 -12.97
C ASP A 259 39.55 10.69 -13.72
N THR A 260 38.48 9.90 -13.90
CA THR A 260 37.19 10.41 -14.36
C THR A 260 36.37 10.86 -13.16
N THR A 261 35.53 11.88 -13.36
CA THR A 261 34.54 12.30 -12.35
C THR A 261 33.69 11.11 -11.93
N VAL A 262 33.52 10.92 -10.61
CA VAL A 262 32.64 9.92 -10.01
C VAL A 262 31.27 10.00 -10.69
N GLY A 263 30.89 8.95 -11.43
CA GLY A 263 29.67 8.92 -12.26
C GLY A 263 29.89 8.78 -13.76
N HIS A 264 31.13 8.89 -14.26
CA HIS A 264 31.42 8.54 -15.66
C HIS A 264 31.39 7.00 -15.79
N ARG A 265 30.20 6.43 -16.05
CA ARG A 265 30.07 5.04 -16.46
C ARG A 265 30.89 4.86 -17.75
N PRO A 266 31.69 3.79 -17.89
CA PRO A 266 32.39 3.53 -19.14
C PRO A 266 31.37 3.44 -20.28
N GLU A 267 31.32 4.47 -21.13
CA GLU A 267 30.50 4.49 -22.33
C GLU A 267 31.02 3.37 -23.27
N GLY A 268 30.36 2.21 -23.24
CA GLY A 268 30.82 1.03 -23.97
C GLY A 268 30.47 -0.33 -23.38
N LEU A 269 29.81 -0.42 -22.22
CA LEU A 269 29.17 -1.68 -21.81
C LEU A 269 28.04 -2.02 -22.79
N GLY A 270 27.90 -3.30 -23.13
CA GLY A 270 26.79 -3.75 -23.97
C GLY A 270 25.44 -3.47 -23.27
N GLU A 271 24.40 -3.21 -24.06
CA GLU A 271 23.02 -2.96 -23.59
C GLU A 271 22.56 -4.02 -22.56
N LYS A 272 22.93 -5.29 -22.81
CA LYS A 272 22.69 -6.41 -21.89
C LYS A 272 23.35 -6.21 -20.52
N THR A 273 24.59 -5.72 -20.48
CA THR A 273 25.33 -5.50 -19.24
C THR A 273 24.77 -4.34 -18.43
N GLU A 274 24.37 -3.25 -19.09
CA GLU A 274 23.71 -2.12 -18.42
C GLU A 274 22.38 -2.55 -17.79
N CYS A 275 21.56 -3.31 -18.53
CA CYS A 275 20.32 -3.88 -18.02
C CYS A 275 20.56 -4.88 -16.89
N LYS A 276 21.63 -5.67 -16.95
CA LYS A 276 22.03 -6.61 -15.89
C LYS A 276 22.40 -5.89 -14.58
N ILE A 277 23.14 -4.79 -14.67
CA ILE A 277 23.49 -3.98 -13.49
C ILE A 277 22.23 -3.38 -12.87
N LEU A 278 21.36 -2.79 -13.70
CA LEU A 278 20.09 -2.22 -13.22
C LEU A 278 19.19 -3.29 -12.58
N TYR A 279 19.14 -4.49 -13.17
CA TYR A 279 18.37 -5.62 -12.66
C TYR A 279 18.78 -6.01 -11.24
N PHE A 280 20.06 -6.29 -11.02
CA PHE A 280 20.53 -6.68 -9.69
C PHE A 280 20.45 -5.54 -8.69
N SER A 281 20.76 -4.30 -9.10
CA SER A 281 20.62 -3.14 -8.21
C SER A 281 19.17 -2.95 -7.76
N THR A 282 18.20 -3.17 -8.65
CA THR A 282 16.77 -3.05 -8.30
C THR A 282 16.36 -4.16 -7.33
N LEU A 283 16.76 -5.41 -7.59
CA LEU A 283 16.47 -6.53 -6.68
C LEU A 283 17.11 -6.31 -5.30
N ASP A 284 18.37 -5.88 -5.26
CA ASP A 284 19.09 -5.61 -4.02
C ASP A 284 18.40 -4.49 -3.20
N SER A 285 17.92 -3.42 -3.87
CA SER A 285 17.12 -2.38 -3.21
C SER A 285 15.79 -2.91 -2.67
N VAL A 286 15.07 -3.74 -3.43
CA VAL A 286 13.78 -4.31 -2.98
C VAL A 286 14.00 -5.26 -1.79
N VAL A 287 14.95 -6.18 -1.88
CA VAL A 287 15.29 -7.12 -0.80
C VAL A 287 15.77 -6.37 0.43
N GLY A 288 16.61 -5.34 0.26
CA GLY A 288 17.09 -4.48 1.35
C GLY A 288 15.95 -3.76 2.07
N GLU A 289 15.04 -3.14 1.32
CA GLU A 289 13.87 -2.46 1.91
C GLU A 289 12.89 -3.44 2.57
N MET A 290 12.64 -4.61 1.98
CA MET A 290 11.82 -5.66 2.60
C MET A 290 12.46 -6.13 3.90
N THR A 291 13.77 -6.38 3.91
CA THR A 291 14.50 -6.85 5.08
C THR A 291 14.58 -5.80 6.17
N ALA A 292 14.76 -4.52 5.85
CA ALA A 292 14.79 -3.45 6.85
C ALA A 292 13.40 -3.27 7.51
N ARG A 293 12.35 -3.21 6.69
CA ARG A 293 10.98 -2.91 7.14
C ARG A 293 10.30 -4.09 7.83
N PHE A 294 10.48 -5.29 7.29
CA PHE A 294 9.95 -6.53 7.84
C PHE A 294 10.94 -7.26 8.75
N GLY A 295 12.19 -6.82 8.83
CA GLY A 295 13.16 -7.28 9.81
C GLY A 295 12.86 -6.76 11.21
N GLU A 296 12.41 -5.51 11.34
CA GLU A 296 11.90 -4.94 12.60
C GLU A 296 10.49 -5.44 12.96
N ILE A 297 9.76 -6.02 11.99
CA ILE A 297 8.51 -6.77 12.23
C ILE A 297 8.78 -8.06 13.02
N ASN A 298 10.05 -8.47 13.20
CA ASN A 298 10.49 -9.39 14.25
C ASN A 298 10.54 -8.74 15.64
N ASN A 299 9.60 -7.83 15.93
CA ASN A 299 9.34 -7.47 17.32
C ASN A 299 8.78 -8.71 18.01
N LYS A 300 9.29 -9.03 19.20
CA LYS A 300 8.90 -10.21 19.98
C LYS A 300 7.37 -10.38 20.08
N LEU A 301 6.63 -9.27 19.99
CA LEU A 301 5.18 -9.21 19.97
C LEU A 301 4.52 -9.86 18.74
N VAL A 302 5.02 -9.60 17.52
CA VAL A 302 4.46 -10.21 16.30
C VAL A 302 4.80 -11.69 16.25
N GLU A 303 6.03 -12.06 16.65
CA GLU A 303 6.40 -13.47 16.79
C GLU A 303 5.49 -14.18 17.82
N ALA A 304 5.24 -13.55 18.98
CA ALA A 304 4.30 -14.05 19.98
C ALA A 304 2.89 -14.23 19.40
N LEU A 305 2.38 -13.26 18.64
CA LEU A 305 1.06 -13.35 18.00
C LEU A 305 1.01 -14.46 16.95
N CYS A 306 2.07 -14.64 16.17
CA CYS A 306 2.20 -15.72 15.20
C CYS A 306 2.23 -17.12 15.85
N THR A 307 2.76 -17.25 17.08
CA THR A 307 2.72 -18.53 17.83
C THR A 307 1.32 -18.92 18.30
N LEU A 308 0.34 -18.02 18.23
CA LEU A 308 -1.06 -18.31 18.61
C LEU A 308 -1.90 -18.78 17.40
N HIS A 309 -1.28 -18.88 16.22
CA HIS A 309 -1.92 -19.43 15.05
C HIS A 309 -1.68 -20.96 14.96
N PRO A 310 -2.72 -21.79 14.73
CA PRO A 310 -2.60 -23.25 14.67
C PRO A 310 -1.62 -23.77 13.62
N GLY A 311 -1.42 -23.01 12.54
CA GLY A 311 -0.45 -23.35 11.50
C GLY A 311 1.02 -23.04 11.83
N SER A 312 1.31 -22.56 13.05
CA SER A 312 2.67 -22.25 13.51
C SER A 312 3.36 -23.48 14.10
N GLU A 313 4.66 -23.65 13.81
CA GLU A 313 5.46 -24.73 14.39
C GLU A 313 5.56 -24.65 15.92
N TYR A 314 5.54 -23.43 16.45
CA TYR A 314 5.62 -23.13 17.88
C TYR A 314 4.24 -22.84 18.49
N PHE A 315 3.19 -23.49 18.00
CA PHE A 315 1.82 -23.25 18.46
C PHE A 315 1.70 -23.35 19.99
N LEU A 316 1.23 -22.28 20.64
CA LEU A 316 1.07 -22.15 22.10
C LEU A 316 2.35 -22.39 22.93
N ASP A 317 3.53 -22.09 22.38
CA ASP A 317 4.78 -22.13 23.14
C ASP A 317 4.83 -21.04 24.21
N ALA A 318 4.86 -21.44 25.48
CA ALA A 318 4.84 -20.52 26.61
C ALA A 318 5.98 -19.49 26.56
N ASN A 319 7.18 -19.88 26.13
CA ASN A 319 8.33 -18.96 26.12
C ASN A 319 8.18 -17.84 25.10
N LYS A 320 7.57 -18.15 23.96
CA LYS A 320 7.38 -17.20 22.86
C LYS A 320 6.19 -16.27 23.08
N VAL A 321 5.21 -16.68 23.89
CA VAL A 321 4.00 -15.87 24.17
C VAL A 321 4.22 -14.87 25.31
N ARG A 322 5.25 -15.04 26.16
CA ARG A 322 5.60 -14.12 27.28
C ARG A 322 5.53 -12.62 26.96
N PRO A 323 6.01 -12.11 25.81
CA PRO A 323 5.93 -10.69 25.47
C PRO A 323 4.51 -10.11 25.47
N LEU A 324 3.47 -10.92 25.22
CA LEU A 324 2.08 -10.48 25.29
C LEU A 324 1.62 -10.30 26.75
N PHE A 325 2.13 -11.11 27.67
CA PHE A 325 1.81 -11.03 29.10
C PHE A 325 2.50 -9.86 29.77
N ASP A 326 3.74 -9.57 29.37
CA ASP A 326 4.47 -8.37 29.82
C ASP A 326 3.68 -7.10 29.45
N LEU A 327 3.05 -7.09 28.27
CA LEU A 327 2.24 -5.97 27.80
C LEU A 327 0.91 -5.82 28.57
N THR A 328 0.24 -6.92 28.90
CA THR A 328 -1.04 -6.88 29.64
C THR A 328 -0.86 -6.78 31.15
N GLY A 329 0.35 -7.01 31.67
CA GLY A 329 0.63 -7.08 33.10
C GLY A 329 -0.07 -8.25 33.80
N THR A 330 -0.41 -9.31 33.06
CA THR A 330 -1.10 -10.49 33.59
C THR A 330 -0.13 -11.64 33.85
N GLU A 331 -0.33 -12.36 34.94
CA GLU A 331 0.51 -13.53 35.26
C GLU A 331 0.20 -14.70 34.31
N MET A 332 1.25 -15.22 33.68
CA MET A 332 1.16 -16.36 32.78
C MET A 332 1.21 -17.67 33.57
N LYS A 333 0.22 -18.55 33.34
CA LYS A 333 0.24 -19.93 33.84
C LYS A 333 0.71 -20.89 32.76
N GLU A 334 1.99 -21.25 32.80
CA GLU A 334 2.62 -22.10 31.78
C GLU A 334 1.96 -23.49 31.65
N ALA A 335 1.45 -24.04 32.76
CA ALA A 335 0.74 -25.31 32.75
C ALA A 335 -0.53 -25.30 31.89
N GLU A 336 -1.26 -24.18 31.85
CA GLU A 336 -2.46 -24.05 31.01
C GLU A 336 -2.09 -24.12 29.52
N PHE A 337 -0.96 -23.52 29.12
CA PHE A 337 -0.47 -23.56 27.73
C PHE A 337 -0.04 -24.98 27.32
N ALA A 338 0.63 -25.72 28.19
CA ALA A 338 1.05 -27.10 27.90
C ALA A 338 -0.16 -28.02 27.67
N VAL A 339 -1.17 -27.92 28.55
CA VAL A 339 -2.40 -28.72 28.44
C VAL A 339 -3.21 -28.31 27.21
N ALA A 340 -3.40 -27.01 26.98
CA ALA A 340 -4.14 -26.51 25.82
C ALA A 340 -3.48 -26.92 24.50
N ARG A 341 -2.14 -26.86 24.42
CA ARG A 341 -1.38 -27.28 23.24
C ARG A 341 -1.63 -28.76 22.93
N GLN A 342 -1.52 -29.64 23.92
CA GLN A 342 -1.76 -31.07 23.73
C GLN A 342 -3.20 -31.34 23.28
N PHE A 343 -4.18 -30.77 23.98
CA PHE A 343 -5.60 -30.94 23.68
C PHE A 343 -5.95 -30.48 22.25
N LEU A 344 -5.52 -29.28 21.87
CA LEU A 344 -5.82 -28.73 20.54
C LEU A 344 -5.09 -29.48 19.42
N GLN A 345 -3.86 -29.94 19.64
CA GLN A 345 -3.13 -30.74 18.64
C GLN A 345 -3.84 -32.07 18.35
N GLU A 346 -4.34 -32.76 19.38
CA GLU A 346 -5.11 -33.99 19.22
C GLU A 346 -6.41 -33.74 18.44
N GLU A 347 -7.17 -32.71 18.81
CA GLU A 347 -8.41 -32.35 18.13
C GLU A 347 -8.20 -31.91 16.67
N MET A 348 -7.11 -31.19 16.40
CA MET A 348 -6.74 -30.78 15.05
C MET A 348 -6.33 -31.97 14.19
N SER A 349 -5.64 -32.96 14.76
CA SER A 349 -5.21 -34.17 14.03
C SER A 349 -6.37 -35.05 13.57
N GLN A 350 -7.54 -34.92 14.21
CA GLN A 350 -8.75 -35.68 13.87
C GLN A 350 -9.56 -35.06 12.71
N SER A 351 -9.18 -33.87 12.21
CA SER A 351 -9.92 -33.16 11.17
C SER A 351 -9.00 -32.66 10.06
N ASP A 352 -9.30 -33.00 8.80
CA ASP A 352 -8.61 -32.50 7.60
C ASP A 352 -8.92 -31.02 7.25
N LYS A 353 -9.33 -30.21 8.23
CA LYS A 353 -9.66 -28.79 7.99
C LYS A 353 -8.47 -27.90 8.30
N ASN A 354 -8.29 -26.86 7.48
CA ASN A 354 -7.42 -25.75 7.85
C ASN A 354 -8.07 -24.97 8.99
N TRP A 355 -7.48 -25.08 10.18
CA TRP A 355 -7.96 -24.39 11.37
C TRP A 355 -7.48 -22.95 11.38
N THR A 356 -8.36 -22.05 11.80
CA THR A 356 -7.99 -20.67 12.17
C THR A 356 -8.12 -20.46 13.67
N THR A 357 -7.45 -19.45 14.23
CA THR A 357 -7.61 -19.06 15.64
C THR A 357 -9.07 -18.72 15.97
N GLN A 358 -9.82 -18.17 14.99
CA GLN A 358 -11.25 -17.90 15.16
C GLN A 358 -12.09 -19.19 15.26
N ASP A 359 -11.75 -20.23 14.49
CA ASP A 359 -12.46 -21.51 14.55
C ASP A 359 -12.21 -22.23 15.87
N ILE A 360 -10.97 -22.17 16.38
CA ILE A 360 -10.61 -22.71 17.70
C ILE A 360 -11.46 -22.06 18.79
N LEU A 361 -11.54 -20.72 18.79
CA LEU A 361 -12.33 -19.99 19.78
C LEU A 361 -13.83 -20.26 19.65
N ARG A 362 -14.36 -20.49 18.45
CA ARG A 362 -15.78 -20.82 18.26
C ARG A 362 -16.13 -22.22 18.75
N ARG A 363 -15.24 -23.19 18.55
CA ARG A 363 -15.51 -24.61 18.81
C ARG A 363 -15.12 -25.06 20.21
N TYR A 364 -14.02 -24.52 20.75
CA TYR A 364 -13.43 -24.97 22.01
C TYR A 364 -13.49 -23.90 23.12
N CYS A 365 -14.38 -22.92 23.02
CA CYS A 365 -14.56 -21.89 24.05
C CYS A 365 -14.82 -22.49 25.45
N GLU A 366 -15.67 -23.51 25.52
CA GLU A 366 -16.05 -24.16 26.78
C GLU A 366 -14.88 -24.94 27.43
N PRO A 367 -14.18 -25.86 26.72
CA PRO A 367 -12.96 -26.47 27.26
C PRO A 367 -11.88 -25.47 27.65
N LEU A 368 -11.69 -24.42 26.83
CA LEU A 368 -10.72 -23.36 27.11
C LEU A 368 -11.13 -22.48 28.28
N ALA A 369 -12.39 -22.50 28.74
CA ALA A 369 -12.80 -21.77 29.95
C ALA A 369 -12.15 -22.32 31.23
N ALA A 370 -11.73 -23.59 31.22
CA ALA A 370 -10.90 -24.18 32.28
C ALA A 370 -9.44 -23.70 32.24
N MET A 371 -9.03 -23.05 31.15
CA MET A 371 -7.69 -22.50 30.91
C MET A 371 -7.80 -21.01 30.55
N PRO A 372 -8.24 -20.18 31.52
CA PRO A 372 -8.60 -18.78 31.27
C PRO A 372 -7.45 -17.96 30.69
N THR A 373 -6.20 -18.25 31.07
CA THR A 373 -5.04 -17.53 30.56
C THR A 373 -4.87 -17.76 29.06
N VAL A 374 -5.02 -19.00 28.58
CA VAL A 374 -4.93 -19.34 27.14
C VAL A 374 -6.10 -18.74 26.37
N LEU A 375 -7.32 -18.84 26.92
CA LEU A 375 -8.52 -18.29 26.29
C LEU A 375 -8.43 -16.77 26.10
N GLU A 376 -7.92 -16.06 27.11
CA GLU A 376 -7.69 -14.62 27.01
C GLU A 376 -6.65 -14.32 25.93
N THR A 377 -5.50 -14.99 25.93
CA THR A 377 -4.45 -14.77 24.94
C THR A 377 -4.90 -15.00 23.49
N LEU A 378 -5.70 -16.03 23.22
CA LEU A 378 -6.26 -16.26 21.89
C LEU A 378 -7.27 -15.17 21.47
N LYS A 379 -8.01 -14.60 22.43
CA LYS A 379 -8.87 -13.44 22.16
C LYS A 379 -8.04 -12.19 21.88
N LEU A 380 -6.97 -11.97 22.64
CA LEU A 380 -6.04 -10.86 22.42
C LEU A 380 -5.43 -10.94 21.02
N SER A 381 -5.02 -12.11 20.56
CA SER A 381 -4.40 -12.21 19.22
C SER A 381 -5.31 -11.81 18.08
N LEU A 382 -6.63 -11.98 18.23
CA LEU A 382 -7.61 -11.54 17.23
C LEU A 382 -7.90 -10.04 17.27
N THR A 383 -7.56 -9.34 18.36
CA THR A 383 -7.78 -7.89 18.48
C THR A 383 -6.56 -7.07 18.02
N PHE A 384 -5.39 -7.69 17.85
CA PHE A 384 -4.23 -7.04 17.25
C PHE A 384 -4.42 -6.84 15.73
N GLY A 385 -4.51 -5.58 15.31
CA GLY A 385 -4.63 -5.22 13.89
C GLY A 385 -3.30 -5.25 13.15
N ALA A 386 -3.23 -5.99 12.05
CA ALA A 386 -2.06 -6.04 11.16
C ALA A 386 -2.10 -4.99 10.03
N SER A 387 -3.31 -4.56 9.64
CA SER A 387 -3.51 -3.60 8.55
C SER A 387 -4.70 -2.68 8.80
N THR A 388 -4.62 -1.48 8.23
CA THR A 388 -5.72 -0.50 8.17
C THR A 388 -6.24 -0.36 6.73
N ALA A 389 -6.39 -1.47 6.02
CA ALA A 389 -6.73 -1.47 4.59
C ALA A 389 -8.13 -0.89 4.28
N THR A 390 -9.03 -0.89 5.25
CA THR A 390 -10.35 -0.25 5.13
C THR A 390 -10.21 1.25 4.84
N CYS A 391 -9.26 1.94 5.46
CA CYS A 391 -9.03 3.38 5.24
C CYS A 391 -8.58 3.67 3.79
N GLU A 392 -7.84 2.78 3.15
CA GLU A 392 -7.36 2.98 1.77
C GLU A 392 -8.49 2.89 0.73
N ASN A 393 -9.42 1.95 0.94
CA ASN A 393 -10.63 1.80 0.12
C ASN A 393 -11.54 3.04 0.20
N SER A 394 -11.60 3.67 1.37
CA SER A 394 -12.28 4.94 1.60
C SER A 394 -11.75 6.03 0.68
N PHE A 395 -10.43 6.21 0.59
CA PHE A 395 -9.82 7.23 -0.27
C PHE A 395 -10.06 6.97 -1.77
N SER A 396 -10.03 5.70 -2.20
CA SER A 396 -10.37 5.33 -3.58
C SER A 396 -11.82 5.69 -3.92
N THR A 397 -12.71 5.48 -2.96
CA THR A 397 -14.14 5.80 -3.06
C THR A 397 -14.39 7.31 -3.06
N LEU A 398 -13.66 8.06 -2.23
CA LEU A 398 -13.70 9.51 -2.16
C LEU A 398 -13.33 10.17 -3.51
N LYS A 399 -12.49 9.55 -4.33
CA LYS A 399 -12.20 10.03 -5.70
C LYS A 399 -13.45 10.18 -6.58
N ASN A 400 -14.46 9.32 -6.37
CA ASN A 400 -15.72 9.39 -7.09
C ASN A 400 -16.64 10.51 -6.56
N VAL A 401 -16.42 10.93 -5.31
CA VAL A 401 -17.16 12.01 -4.64
C VAL A 401 -16.53 13.38 -4.94
N PHE A 402 -15.20 13.47 -4.93
CA PHE A 402 -14.42 14.68 -5.19
C PHE A 402 -13.97 14.79 -6.65
N SER A 403 -14.90 14.75 -7.60
CA SER A 403 -14.59 15.13 -8.99
C SER A 403 -14.37 16.65 -9.10
N GLU A 404 -13.70 17.13 -10.14
CA GLU A 404 -13.44 18.57 -10.35
C GLU A 404 -14.71 19.43 -10.26
N HIS A 405 -15.81 18.94 -10.82
CA HIS A 405 -17.12 19.58 -10.82
C HIS A 405 -17.83 19.57 -9.45
N ARG A 406 -17.37 18.75 -8.50
CA ARG A 406 -17.98 18.59 -7.16
C ARG A 406 -17.18 19.30 -6.06
N ARG A 407 -16.08 19.99 -6.43
CA ARG A 407 -15.22 20.70 -5.47
C ARG A 407 -15.91 21.92 -4.83
N SER A 408 -16.79 22.59 -5.56
CA SER A 408 -17.56 23.77 -5.12
C SER A 408 -18.84 23.45 -4.31
N MET A 409 -19.09 22.17 -4.00
CA MET A 409 -20.33 21.75 -3.36
C MET A 409 -20.35 22.08 -1.86
N LEU A 410 -21.52 22.49 -1.35
CA LEU A 410 -21.76 22.79 0.07
C LEU A 410 -21.44 21.61 0.99
N HIS A 411 -20.89 21.91 2.17
CA HIS A 411 -20.35 20.94 3.13
C HIS A 411 -21.33 19.83 3.54
N LYS A 412 -22.61 20.17 3.77
CA LYS A 412 -23.65 19.19 4.15
C LYS A 412 -23.94 18.16 3.04
N ARG A 413 -24.14 18.62 1.80
CA ARG A 413 -24.42 17.73 0.66
C ARG A 413 -23.21 16.86 0.33
N LYS A 414 -22.01 17.42 0.48
CA LYS A 414 -20.74 16.71 0.34
C LYS A 414 -20.59 15.59 1.37
N ALA A 415 -20.89 15.87 2.65
CA ALA A 415 -20.86 14.87 3.71
C ALA A 415 -21.81 13.69 3.45
N CYS A 416 -23.05 13.96 3.00
CA CYS A 416 -23.99 12.89 2.64
C CYS A 416 -23.50 12.03 1.47
N LEU A 417 -22.89 12.64 0.45
CA LEU A 417 -22.31 11.89 -0.68
C LEU A 417 -21.12 11.02 -0.26
N ILE A 418 -20.29 11.50 0.67
CA ILE A 418 -19.21 10.72 1.25
C ILE A 418 -19.78 9.50 1.99
N GLN A 419 -20.80 9.70 2.82
CA GLN A 419 -21.46 8.61 3.55
C GLN A 419 -22.07 7.59 2.59
N ILE A 420 -22.81 8.02 1.56
CA ILE A 420 -23.39 7.11 0.55
C ILE A 420 -22.31 6.33 -0.21
N ALA A 421 -21.20 7.00 -0.55
CA ALA A 421 -20.14 6.35 -1.31
C ALA A 421 -19.39 5.31 -0.47
N VAL A 422 -19.08 5.64 0.79
CA VAL A 422 -18.41 4.74 1.74
C VAL A 422 -19.31 3.55 2.10
N GLU A 423 -20.60 3.80 2.33
CA GLU A 423 -21.59 2.79 2.75
C GLU A 423 -22.37 2.20 1.57
N LYS A 424 -21.72 2.12 0.40
CA LYS A 424 -22.33 1.69 -0.84
C LYS A 424 -23.00 0.31 -0.71
N ASP A 425 -22.41 -0.59 0.07
CA ASP A 425 -22.92 -1.94 0.27
C ASP A 425 -24.24 -1.95 1.04
N LEU A 426 -24.42 -1.03 2.00
CA LEU A 426 -25.69 -0.85 2.71
C LEU A 426 -26.74 -0.16 1.84
N THR A 427 -26.33 0.80 1.01
CA THR A 427 -27.26 1.48 0.08
C THR A 427 -27.73 0.59 -1.08
N LYS A 428 -26.95 -0.44 -1.46
CA LYS A 428 -27.35 -1.42 -2.48
C LYS A 428 -28.39 -2.41 -1.98
N ASN A 429 -28.32 -2.81 -0.72
CA ASN A 429 -29.23 -3.79 -0.13
C ASN A 429 -30.57 -3.16 0.29
N ASN A 430 -30.59 -1.86 0.53
CA ASN A 430 -31.79 -1.11 0.84
C ASN A 430 -32.28 -0.36 -0.40
N ASN A 431 -33.35 -0.85 -1.01
CA ASN A 431 -34.12 -0.12 -2.03
C ASN A 431 -34.89 1.03 -1.34
N MET A 432 -34.16 1.99 -0.76
CA MET A 432 -34.74 3.06 0.06
C MET A 432 -35.23 4.19 -0.84
N ALA A 433 -36.55 4.26 -0.97
CA ALA A 433 -37.26 5.42 -1.48
C ALA A 433 -36.77 6.69 -0.78
N LEU A 434 -36.68 7.77 -1.55
CA LEU A 434 -36.17 9.10 -1.18
C LEU A 434 -37.04 9.86 -0.16
N ASP A 435 -37.95 9.18 0.55
CA ASP A 435 -38.94 9.79 1.41
C ASP A 435 -38.54 9.73 2.88
N GLY A 436 -37.95 10.84 3.35
CA GLY A 436 -38.01 11.29 4.76
C GLY A 436 -37.26 10.49 5.83
N GLN A 437 -36.98 9.20 5.64
CA GLN A 437 -36.32 8.34 6.65
C GLN A 437 -34.78 8.43 6.64
N TRP A 438 -34.21 9.12 5.66
CA TRP A 438 -32.76 9.32 5.50
C TRP A 438 -32.07 9.89 6.75
N ASN A 439 -32.70 10.86 7.43
CA ASN A 439 -32.11 11.50 8.61
C ASN A 439 -32.12 10.60 9.86
N SER A 440 -33.06 9.67 9.96
CA SER A 440 -33.10 8.67 11.03
C SER A 440 -32.04 7.60 10.79
N TRP A 441 -31.94 7.11 9.55
CA TRP A 441 -30.93 6.13 9.13
C TRP A 441 -29.49 6.64 9.25
N LEU A 442 -29.24 7.92 8.92
CA LEU A 442 -27.95 8.57 9.12
C LEU A 442 -27.49 8.60 10.58
N ARG A 443 -28.43 8.69 11.54
CA ARG A 443 -28.13 8.60 12.97
C ARG A 443 -27.77 7.17 13.36
N THR A 444 -28.42 6.17 12.79
CA THR A 444 -28.12 4.74 13.02
C THR A 444 -26.77 4.32 12.44
N LEU A 445 -26.36 4.93 11.32
CA LEU A 445 -25.05 4.72 10.68
C LEU A 445 -23.89 5.37 11.42
N GLN A 446 -24.10 6.55 12.01
CA GLN A 446 -23.15 7.17 12.93
C GLN A 446 -22.82 6.32 14.16
N VAL A 447 -23.59 5.24 14.44
CA VAL A 447 -23.36 4.34 15.57
C VAL A 447 -22.50 3.12 15.19
N ARG A 448 -22.36 2.78 13.89
CA ARG A 448 -21.72 1.53 13.45
C ARG A 448 -20.25 1.65 13.00
N GLU A 449 -19.80 2.80 12.49
CA GLU A 449 -18.39 2.98 12.12
C GLU A 449 -17.94 4.41 12.41
N VAL A 450 -17.16 4.61 13.48
CA VAL A 450 -16.64 5.94 13.82
C VAL A 450 -15.12 6.00 14.00
N LEU A 451 -14.38 4.89 13.86
CA LEU A 451 -12.91 4.94 14.04
C LEU A 451 -12.06 5.16 12.79
N CYS A 452 -12.59 5.12 11.55
CA CYS A 452 -11.73 5.17 10.35
C CYS A 452 -11.77 6.47 9.52
N TYR A 453 -12.71 7.40 9.73
CA TYR A 453 -13.16 8.25 8.60
C TYR A 453 -12.96 9.76 8.68
N TRP A 454 -12.15 10.31 9.60
CA TRP A 454 -12.06 11.77 9.76
C TRP A 454 -10.66 12.40 9.75
N LEU A 455 -9.65 11.67 9.26
CA LEU A 455 -8.32 12.20 9.03
C LEU A 455 -8.21 12.82 7.62
N HIS A 456 -7.88 14.11 7.55
CA HIS A 456 -7.36 14.86 6.36
C HIS A 456 -8.30 15.80 5.60
N ALA A 457 -8.85 16.82 6.27
CA ALA A 457 -9.56 17.92 5.60
C ALA A 457 -8.70 19.16 5.26
N ASP A 458 -7.43 19.29 5.70
CA ASP A 458 -6.73 20.59 5.67
C ASP A 458 -5.74 20.85 4.51
N HIS A 459 -5.65 20.01 3.47
CA HIS A 459 -4.76 20.31 2.33
C HIS A 459 -5.35 21.28 1.27
N TRP A 460 -6.40 22.04 1.63
CA TRP A 460 -7.13 22.91 0.69
C TRP A 460 -7.28 24.36 1.16
N ARG A 461 -6.35 24.84 2.00
CA ARG A 461 -6.39 26.22 2.53
C ARG A 461 -5.44 27.22 1.87
N ASP A 462 -4.88 26.89 0.72
CA ASP A 462 -4.14 27.83 -0.14
C ASP A 462 -5.03 28.30 -1.30
N LEU A 463 -6.05 29.12 -1.02
CA LEU A 463 -6.68 30.08 -1.94
C LEU A 463 -7.57 31.00 -1.09
N GLY A 464 -7.14 32.26 -0.92
CA GLY A 464 -7.51 33.10 0.22
C GLY A 464 -8.84 33.87 0.19
N THR A 465 -9.15 34.38 1.39
CA THR A 465 -9.98 35.57 1.75
C THR A 465 -11.53 35.42 1.80
N PRO A 466 -12.27 36.34 2.46
CA PRO A 466 -12.54 36.31 3.91
C PRO A 466 -14.04 36.53 4.27
N ALA A 467 -14.34 36.52 5.58
CA ALA A 467 -15.56 37.02 6.22
C ALA A 467 -16.88 36.22 6.07
N LEU A 468 -17.44 35.78 7.20
CA LEU A 468 -18.57 36.49 7.82
C LEU A 468 -18.88 35.90 9.20
N ASN A 469 -18.76 36.79 10.18
CA ASN A 469 -19.35 36.68 11.51
C ASN A 469 -20.88 36.59 11.40
N GLY A 470 -21.50 35.92 12.36
CA GLY A 470 -22.93 36.04 12.65
C GLY A 470 -23.73 34.78 12.40
N LEU A 471 -23.96 34.02 13.46
CA LEU A 471 -25.30 33.68 13.95
C LEU A 471 -25.15 32.79 15.18
N ASP A 472 -25.12 33.48 16.33
CA ASP A 472 -25.60 32.96 17.60
C ASP A 472 -27.05 32.48 17.49
N THR A 473 -27.43 31.70 18.49
CA THR A 473 -28.79 31.27 18.85
C THR A 473 -29.36 30.13 18.02
N LEU A 474 -29.51 28.97 18.67
CA LEU A 474 -30.82 28.36 18.91
C LEU A 474 -30.68 27.22 19.94
N THR A 475 -31.25 27.50 21.10
CA THR A 475 -31.52 26.64 22.26
C THR A 475 -32.52 25.52 21.94
N PHE A 476 -32.20 24.29 22.37
CA PHE A 476 -33.02 23.20 23.01
C PHE A 476 -34.43 22.85 22.49
N PRO A 477 -34.96 21.61 22.69
CA PRO A 477 -35.13 20.92 23.98
C PRO A 477 -34.07 19.86 24.31
#